data_AF-A0A3N6QRH8-F1
#
_entry.id   AF-A0A3N6QRH8-F1
#
_cell.length_a   1.000
_cell.length_b   1.000
_cell.length_c   1.000
_cell.angle_alpha   90.00
_cell.angle_beta   90.00
_cell.angle_gamma   90.00
#
_symmetry.space_group_name_H-M   'P 1'
#
loop_
_entity.id
_entity.type
_entity.pdbx_description
1 polymer ?
#
loop_
_entity_poly.entity_id
_entity_poly.type
_entity_poly.pdbx_seq_one_letter_code
_entity_poly.pdbx_strand_id
1 'polypeptide(L)'
;MPNLLNLFIAMHLHYSLLLSLLLWGSTLSVKAQPELIDSLEKVLAAEPEESVRMQSLIQLAEQLQFINPAKGIEHAKEAEKIAESRKDTFALAGALSRMGSCYEILGKLDESEKIRRRALSLYLGLG
;
A
#
# COMPACT_ATOMS: atom_id res chain seq x y z
N MET A 1 9.89 -4.01 -61.22
CA MET A 1 8.83 -4.35 -60.26
C MET A 1 9.47 -5.06 -59.08
N PRO A 2 9.19 -4.68 -57.81
CA PRO A 2 9.76 -5.38 -56.66
C PRO A 2 9.31 -6.85 -56.67
N ASN A 3 10.25 -7.78 -56.44
CA ASN A 3 9.96 -9.21 -56.36
C ASN A 3 9.12 -9.50 -55.10
N LEU A 4 8.15 -10.41 -55.16
CA LEU A 4 7.23 -10.76 -54.06
C LEU A 4 7.98 -11.11 -52.76
N LEU A 5 9.17 -11.70 -52.87
CA LEU A 5 10.06 -12.00 -51.76
C LEU A 5 10.50 -10.74 -50.99
N ASN A 6 10.79 -9.64 -51.69
CA ASN A 6 11.20 -8.37 -51.07
C ASN A 6 10.03 -7.70 -50.34
N LEU A 7 8.80 -7.85 -50.84
CA LEU A 7 7.60 -7.33 -50.18
C LEU A 7 7.30 -8.09 -48.88
N PHE A 8 7.50 -9.42 -48.89
CA PHE A 8 7.30 -10.28 -47.72
C PHE A 8 8.32 -9.99 -46.61
N ILE A 9 9.59 -9.81 -46.97
CA ILE A 9 10.66 -9.44 -46.03
C ILE A 9 10.41 -8.06 -45.44
N ALA A 10 10.03 -7.07 -46.26
CA ALA A 10 9.73 -5.71 -45.79
C ALA A 10 8.56 -5.68 -44.81
N MET A 11 7.51 -6.46 -45.07
CA MET A 11 6.34 -6.57 -44.21
C MET A 11 6.69 -7.22 -42.86
N HIS A 12 7.44 -8.32 -42.86
CA HIS A 12 7.91 -8.96 -41.62
C HIS A 12 8.82 -8.05 -40.79
N LEU A 13 9.74 -7.31 -41.44
CA LEU A 13 10.62 -6.37 -40.77
C LEU A 13 9.84 -5.20 -40.14
N HIS A 14 8.75 -4.76 -40.78
CA HIS A 14 7.89 -3.70 -40.25
C HIS A 14 7.08 -4.17 -39.03
N TYR A 15 6.52 -5.39 -39.08
CA TYR A 15 5.80 -5.97 -37.94
C TYR A 15 6.71 -6.30 -36.77
N SER A 16 7.94 -6.78 -37.00
CA SER A 16 8.90 -7.04 -35.92
C SER A 16 9.37 -5.73 -35.26
N LEU A 17 9.56 -4.66 -36.03
CA LEU A 17 9.84 -3.31 -35.50
C LEU A 17 8.68 -2.78 -34.65
N LEU A 18 7.45 -2.87 -35.15
CA LEU A 18 6.26 -2.46 -34.40
C LEU A 18 6.09 -3.26 -33.10
N LEU A 19 6.37 -4.58 -33.13
CA LEU A 19 6.31 -5.43 -31.94
C LEU A 19 7.40 -5.05 -30.91
N SER A 20 8.62 -4.76 -31.37
CA SER A 20 9.71 -4.30 -30.47
C SER A 20 9.43 -2.93 -29.85
N LEU A 21 8.80 -2.01 -30.60
CA LEU A 21 8.38 -0.69 -30.09
C LEU A 21 7.27 -0.82 -29.04
N LEU A 22 6.33 -1.75 -29.24
CA LEU A 22 5.28 -2.04 -28.26
C LEU A 22 5.82 -2.63 -26.96
N LEU A 23 6.87 -3.47 -27.05
CA LEU A 23 7.52 -4.11 -25.90
C LEU A 23 8.43 -3.15 -25.11
N TRP A 24 8.92 -2.07 -25.71
CA TRP A 24 9.66 -1.02 -24.99
C TRP A 24 8.74 0.00 -24.29
N GLY A 25 7.50 0.16 -24.74
CA GLY A 25 6.54 1.06 -24.10
C GLY A 25 6.02 0.57 -22.74
N SER A 26 6.09 -0.73 -22.46
CA SER A 26 5.53 -1.34 -21.24
C SER A 26 6.46 -1.30 -20.02
N THR A 27 7.72 -0.89 -20.18
CA THR A 27 8.67 -0.77 -19.05
C THR A 27 8.55 0.56 -18.29
N LEU A 28 7.68 1.47 -18.72
CA LEU A 28 7.32 2.68 -17.98
C LEU A 28 6.29 2.37 -16.88
N SER A 29 6.58 1.38 -16.05
CA SER A 29 5.75 1.09 -14.86
C SER A 29 6.24 1.93 -13.68
N VAL A 30 5.58 3.08 -13.52
CA VAL A 30 4.96 3.58 -12.27
C VAL A 30 5.82 3.47 -10.99
N LYS A 31 6.61 4.51 -10.69
CA LYS A 31 7.21 4.75 -9.36
C LYS A 31 6.34 5.69 -8.51
N ALA A 32 5.09 5.35 -8.25
CA ALA A 32 4.17 6.24 -7.51
C ALA A 32 4.13 6.01 -5.98
N GLN A 33 4.71 4.92 -5.46
CA GLN A 33 4.54 4.49 -4.06
C GLN A 33 5.71 4.75 -3.08
N PRO A 34 6.99 4.87 -3.49
CA PRO A 34 8.08 5.11 -2.53
C PRO A 34 8.01 6.48 -1.85
N GLU A 35 7.60 7.52 -2.58
CA GLU A 35 7.70 8.91 -2.13
C GLU A 35 6.88 9.19 -0.87
N LEU A 36 5.70 8.58 -0.74
CA LEU A 36 4.83 8.79 0.42
C LEU A 36 5.37 8.08 1.67
N ILE A 37 5.92 6.86 1.53
CA ILE A 37 6.54 6.14 2.65
C ILE A 37 7.75 6.93 3.16
N ASP A 38 8.63 7.34 2.25
CA ASP A 38 9.83 8.12 2.58
C ASP A 38 9.46 9.45 3.26
N SER A 39 8.40 10.10 2.80
CA SER A 39 7.88 11.33 3.40
C SER A 39 7.38 11.10 4.83
N LEU A 40 6.57 10.07 5.04
CA LEU A 40 6.01 9.74 6.36
C LEU A 40 7.09 9.31 7.35
N GLU A 41 8.10 8.55 6.91
CA GLU A 41 9.24 8.17 7.77
C GLU A 41 10.06 9.39 8.20
N LYS A 42 10.27 10.37 7.31
CA LYS A 42 10.91 11.64 7.67
C LYS A 42 10.10 12.44 8.68
N VAL A 43 8.78 12.48 8.53
CA VAL A 43 7.90 13.13 9.51
C VAL A 43 8.04 12.46 10.88
N LEU A 44 8.04 11.13 10.95
CA LEU A 44 8.20 10.39 12.21
C LEU A 44 9.58 10.58 12.84
N ALA A 45 10.63 10.70 12.03
CA ALA A 45 11.99 10.98 12.49
C ALA A 45 12.18 12.39 13.06
N ALA A 46 11.31 13.33 12.70
CA ALA A 46 11.31 14.70 13.24
C ALA A 46 10.61 14.81 14.61
N GLU A 47 10.28 13.69 15.26
CA GLU A 47 9.59 13.60 16.55
C GLU A 47 8.37 14.55 16.63
N PRO A 48 7.38 14.36 15.75
CA PRO A 48 6.26 15.27 15.65
C PRO A 48 5.34 15.12 16.86
N GLU A 49 4.44 16.08 17.04
CA GLU A 49 3.39 15.96 18.05
C GLU A 49 2.63 14.63 17.92
N GLU A 50 2.19 14.09 19.06
CA GLU A 50 1.59 12.76 19.16
C GLU A 50 0.38 12.56 18.23
N SER A 51 -0.39 13.61 17.98
CA SER A 51 -1.51 13.60 17.03
C SER A 51 -1.06 13.37 15.59
N VAL A 52 0.00 14.06 15.16
CA VAL A 52 0.63 13.92 13.85
C VAL A 52 1.30 12.56 13.75
N ARG A 53 2.05 12.15 14.79
CA ARG A 53 2.70 10.83 14.87
C ARG A 53 1.69 9.71 14.63
N MET A 54 0.57 9.72 15.36
CA MET A 54 -0.50 8.72 15.23
C MET A 54 -1.05 8.65 13.81
N GLN A 55 -1.37 9.80 13.21
CA GLN A 55 -1.90 9.84 11.83
C GLN A 55 -0.87 9.34 10.82
N SER A 56 0.39 9.73 10.96
CA SER A 56 1.48 9.26 10.11
C SER A 56 1.67 7.75 10.23
N LEU A 57 1.60 7.18 11.43
CA LEU A 57 1.68 5.73 11.65
C LEU A 57 0.52 4.97 10.99
N ILE A 58 -0.70 5.48 11.08
CA ILE A 58 -1.87 4.88 10.40
C ILE A 58 -1.69 4.89 8.88
N GLN A 59 -1.24 6.02 8.32
CA GLN A 59 -0.98 6.14 6.89
C GLN A 59 0.16 5.23 6.43
N LEU A 60 1.25 5.14 7.22
CA LEU A 60 2.37 4.27 6.92
C LEU A 60 1.94 2.80 6.92
N ALA A 61 1.10 2.40 7.88
CA ALA A 61 0.53 1.06 7.92
C ALA A 61 -0.31 0.73 6.67
N GLU A 62 -1.10 1.69 6.18
CA GLU A 62 -1.85 1.55 4.93
C GLU A 62 -0.93 1.35 3.72
N GLN A 63 0.13 2.15 3.60
CA GLN A 63 1.07 2.01 2.49
C GLN A 63 1.82 0.68 2.55
N LEU A 64 2.17 0.24 3.75
CA LEU A 64 2.94 -0.98 3.95
C LEU A 64 2.12 -2.25 3.81
N GLN A 65 0.78 -2.21 3.79
CA GLN A 65 -0.05 -3.42 3.81
C GLN A 65 0.22 -4.38 2.64
N PHE A 66 0.60 -3.87 1.47
CA PHE A 66 0.95 -4.69 0.29
C PHE A 66 2.46 -4.79 0.02
N ILE A 67 3.28 -4.04 0.74
CA ILE A 67 4.75 -3.98 0.55
C ILE A 67 5.45 -4.76 1.65
N ASN A 68 5.15 -4.45 2.91
CA ASN A 68 5.67 -5.11 4.10
C ASN A 68 4.59 -5.11 5.20
N PRO A 69 3.60 -6.01 5.13
CA PRO A 69 2.49 -6.05 6.07
C PRO A 69 2.93 -6.29 7.52
N ALA A 70 4.06 -6.97 7.75
CA ALA A 70 4.60 -7.15 9.09
C ALA A 70 4.98 -5.81 9.73
N LYS A 71 5.71 -4.95 8.99
CA LYS A 71 6.03 -3.58 9.42
C LYS A 71 4.76 -2.72 9.51
N GLY A 72 3.79 -2.92 8.62
CA GLY A 72 2.49 -2.26 8.69
C GLY A 72 1.74 -2.55 10.01
N ILE A 73 1.78 -3.79 10.50
CA ILE A 73 1.22 -4.17 11.81
C ILE A 73 1.94 -3.45 12.96
N GLU A 74 3.27 -3.34 12.90
CA GLU A 74 4.04 -2.64 13.94
C GLU A 74 3.60 -1.18 14.07
N HIS A 75 3.50 -0.46 12.95
CA HIS A 75 3.04 0.93 12.95
C HIS A 75 1.58 1.08 13.38
N ALA A 76 0.70 0.19 12.93
CA ALA A 76 -0.69 0.19 13.36
C ALA A 76 -0.84 -0.05 14.87
N LYS A 77 -0.04 -0.94 15.47
CA LYS A 77 -0.01 -1.17 16.92
C LYS A 77 0.51 0.03 17.72
N GLU A 78 1.45 0.77 17.16
CA GLU A 78 1.92 2.00 17.80
C GLU A 78 0.82 3.09 17.76
N ALA A 79 0.16 3.26 16.62
CA ALA A 79 -0.98 4.16 16.50
C ALA A 79 -2.15 3.78 17.42
N GLU A 80 -2.42 2.48 17.59
CA GLU A 80 -3.43 1.94 18.51
C GLU A 80 -3.19 2.45 19.94
N LYS A 81 -1.96 2.32 20.46
CA LYS A 81 -1.60 2.77 21.82
C LYS A 81 -1.83 4.26 22.02
N ILE A 82 -1.48 5.07 21.02
CA ILE A 82 -1.68 6.52 21.05
C ILE A 82 -3.17 6.86 20.99
N ALA A 83 -3.94 6.17 20.15
CA ALA A 83 -5.37 6.39 20.07
C ALA A 83 -6.09 6.00 21.37
N GLU A 84 -5.67 4.91 22.03
CA GLU A 84 -6.18 4.47 23.32
C GLU A 84 -5.88 5.49 24.43
N SER A 85 -4.65 5.99 24.53
CA SER A 85 -4.26 6.99 25.55
C SER A 85 -5.10 8.26 25.43
N ARG A 86 -5.45 8.64 24.20
CA ARG A 86 -6.24 9.83 23.88
C ARG A 86 -7.74 9.59 23.89
N LYS A 87 -8.20 8.34 24.08
CA LYS A 87 -9.61 7.93 23.93
C LYS A 87 -10.20 8.33 22.57
N ASP A 88 -9.35 8.34 21.54
CA ASP A 88 -9.75 8.67 20.17
C ASP A 88 -10.29 7.41 19.49
N THR A 89 -11.58 7.16 19.66
CA THR A 89 -12.27 5.99 19.10
C THR A 89 -12.14 5.90 17.59
N PHE A 90 -12.10 7.04 16.89
CA PHE A 90 -12.00 7.06 15.43
C PHE A 90 -10.60 6.66 14.96
N ALA A 91 -9.56 7.23 15.55
CA ALA A 91 -8.20 6.85 15.25
C ALA A 91 -7.91 5.40 15.65
N LEU A 92 -8.47 4.94 16.77
CA LEU A 92 -8.35 3.55 17.22
C LEU A 92 -8.96 2.58 16.21
N ALA A 93 -10.18 2.85 15.74
CA ALA A 93 -10.83 2.04 14.72
C ALA A 93 -10.05 2.07 13.38
N GLY A 94 -9.47 3.22 13.02
CA GLY A 94 -8.59 3.37 11.87
C GLY A 94 -7.33 2.50 11.97
N ALA A 95 -6.60 2.58 13.09
CA ALA A 95 -5.41 1.78 13.34
C ALA A 95 -5.72 0.27 13.31
N LEU A 96 -6.78 -0.16 13.99
CA LEU A 96 -7.23 -1.55 13.99
C LEU A 96 -7.62 -2.02 12.58
N SER A 97 -8.28 -1.19 11.79
CA SER A 97 -8.63 -1.53 10.40
C SER A 97 -7.39 -1.77 9.55
N ARG A 98 -6.34 -0.94 9.69
CA ARG A 98 -5.07 -1.13 8.97
C ARG A 98 -4.34 -2.40 9.41
N MET A 99 -4.33 -2.67 10.72
CA MET A 99 -3.77 -3.91 11.25
C MET A 99 -4.50 -5.15 10.73
N GLY A 100 -5.84 -5.11 10.68
CA GLY A 100 -6.68 -6.18 10.11
C GLY A 100 -6.33 -6.45 8.65
N SER A 101 -6.25 -5.41 7.81
CA SER A 101 -5.82 -5.55 6.41
C SER A 101 -4.44 -6.21 6.30
N CYS A 102 -3.47 -5.80 7.11
CA CYS A 102 -2.14 -6.40 7.07
C CYS A 102 -2.16 -7.89 7.47
N TYR A 103 -2.98 -8.28 8.45
CA TYR A 103 -3.16 -9.68 8.82
C TYR A 103 -3.78 -10.51 7.70
N GLU A 104 -4.74 -9.96 6.95
CA GLU A 104 -5.32 -10.64 5.78
C GLU A 104 -4.29 -10.90 4.68
N ILE A 105 -3.46 -9.90 4.37
CA ILE A 105 -2.39 -10.06 3.38
C ILE A 105 -1.38 -11.12 3.81
N LEU A 106 -1.15 -11.28 5.12
CA LEU A 106 -0.31 -12.34 5.68
C LEU A 106 -1.01 -13.72 5.77
N GLY A 107 -2.28 -13.84 5.37
CA GLY A 107 -3.06 -15.07 5.50
C GLY A 107 -3.44 -15.43 6.94
N LYS A 108 -3.27 -14.50 7.88
CA LYS A 108 -3.60 -14.64 9.30
C LYS A 108 -5.05 -14.24 9.56
N LEU A 109 -5.95 -15.07 9.06
CA LEU A 109 -7.38 -14.76 9.00
C LEU A 109 -8.04 -14.69 10.38
N ASP A 110 -7.62 -15.54 11.32
CA ASP A 110 -8.16 -15.55 12.69
C ASP A 110 -7.84 -14.24 13.42
N GLU A 111 -6.59 -13.77 13.31
CA GLU A 111 -6.15 -12.51 13.86
C GLU A 111 -6.83 -11.32 13.19
N SER A 112 -6.97 -11.35 11.85
CA SER A 112 -7.73 -10.33 11.13
C SER A 112 -9.17 -10.26 11.62
N GLU A 113 -9.88 -11.39 11.72
CA GLU A 113 -11.27 -11.42 12.15
C GLU A 113 -11.42 -10.79 13.54
N LYS A 114 -10.57 -11.19 14.49
CA LYS A 114 -10.57 -10.65 15.85
C LYS A 114 -10.38 -9.13 15.85
N ILE A 115 -9.40 -8.63 15.10
CA ILE A 115 -9.08 -7.21 15.03
C ILE A 115 -10.20 -6.41 14.32
N ARG A 116 -10.76 -6.94 13.23
CA ARG A 116 -11.86 -6.30 12.50
C ARG A 116 -13.13 -6.22 13.34
N ARG A 117 -13.44 -7.27 14.13
CA ARG A 117 -14.59 -7.22 15.06
C ARG A 117 -14.43 -6.11 16.09
N ARG A 118 -13.21 -5.89 16.59
CA ARG A 118 -12.91 -4.79 17.50
C ARG A 118 -13.03 -3.41 16.82
N ALA A 119 -12.53 -3.27 15.60
CA ALA A 119 -12.72 -2.04 14.83
C ALA A 119 -14.22 -1.74 14.60
N LEU A 120 -15.00 -2.77 14.24
CA LEU A 120 -16.43 -2.65 14.02
C LEU A 120 -17.20 -2.29 15.31
N SER A 121 -16.84 -2.88 16.46
CA SER A 121 -17.50 -2.53 17.73
C SER A 121 -17.28 -1.06 18.08
N LEU A 122 -16.10 -0.50 17.79
CA LEU A 122 -15.81 0.92 17.99
C LEU A 122 -16.61 1.81 17.04
N TYR A 123 -16.74 1.43 15.76
CA TYR A 123 -17.58 2.18 14.81
C TYR A 123 -19.07 2.17 15.18
N LEU A 124 -19.53 1.09 15.81
CA LEU A 124 -20.92 0.94 16.27
C LEU A 124 -21.16 1.52 17.67
N GLY A 125 -20.13 2.02 18.36
CA GLY A 125 -20.25 2.52 19.73
C GLY A 125 -20.55 1.44 20.77
N LEU A 126 -20.17 0.18 20.48
CA LEU A 126 -20.36 -0.99 21.35
C LEU A 126 -19.12 -1.31 22.20
N GLY A 127 -18.05 -0.51 22.09
CA GLY A 127 -16.76 -0.70 22.74
C GLY A 127 -16.47 0.33 23.82
#